data_AF-A0A958FL10-F1
#
_entry.id   AF-A0A958FL10-F1
#
_cell.length_a   1.000
_cell.length_b   1.000
_cell.length_c   1.000
_cell.angle_alpha   90.00
_cell.angle_beta   90.00
_cell.angle_gamma   90.00
#
_symmetry.space_group_name_H-M   'P 1'
#
loop_
_entity.id
_entity.type
_entity.pdbx_description
1 polymer ?
#
loop_
_entity_poly.entity_id
_entity_poly.type
_entity_poly.pdbx_seq_one_letter_code
_entity_poly.pdbx_strand_id
1 'polypeptide(L)'
;MTQPKNGDTVKVHYTGKLEDGTVFDSSRERDQPLEFTLGQGMVIPGFEKAVAGMAVGDQKEVTLEVDEAYGPHNESLVVEVSKDNL
;
A
#
# COMPACT_ATOMS: atom_id res chain seq x y z
N MET A 1 23.62 -3.90 7.82
CA MET A 1 22.15 -3.82 7.74
C MET A 1 21.75 -4.35 6.38
N THR A 2 20.78 -5.26 6.32
CA THR A 2 20.44 -5.98 5.09
C THR A 2 19.19 -5.34 4.48
N GLN A 3 19.31 -4.81 3.26
CA GLN A 3 18.17 -4.39 2.45
C GLN A 3 17.48 -5.63 1.86
N PRO A 4 16.14 -5.63 1.72
CA PRO A 4 15.41 -6.73 1.13
C PRO A 4 15.68 -6.79 -0.39
N LYS A 5 15.62 -7.99 -0.94
CA LYS A 5 15.79 -8.27 -2.37
C LYS A 5 14.50 -8.86 -2.95
N ASN A 6 14.36 -8.79 -4.27
CA ASN A 6 13.24 -9.42 -4.95
C ASN A 6 13.16 -10.92 -4.58
N GLY A 7 11.97 -11.37 -4.21
CA GLY A 7 11.72 -12.72 -3.70
C GLY A 7 11.78 -12.86 -2.19
N ASP A 8 12.30 -11.87 -1.45
CA ASP A 8 12.27 -11.90 0.01
C ASP A 8 10.86 -11.63 0.54
N THR A 9 10.49 -12.33 1.60
CA THR A 9 9.28 -12.03 2.36
C THR A 9 9.56 -10.91 3.37
N VAL A 10 8.82 -9.82 3.27
CA VAL A 10 8.98 -8.63 4.11
C VAL A 10 7.78 -8.50 5.04
N LYS A 11 8.05 -8.16 6.30
CA LYS A 11 7.05 -7.77 7.29
C LYS A 11 7.26 -6.31 7.66
N VAL A 12 6.22 -5.49 7.51
CA VAL A 12 6.29 -4.06 7.78
C VAL A 12 5.02 -3.56 8.46
N HIS A 13 5.22 -2.69 9.46
CA HIS A 13 4.13 -1.87 9.96
C HIS A 13 4.05 -0.58 9.14
N TYR A 14 2.85 -0.28 8.65
CA TYR A 14 2.51 0.95 7.94
C TYR A 14 1.26 1.61 8.53
N THR A 15 1.12 2.90 8.20
CA THR A 15 -0.10 3.70 8.38
C THR A 15 -0.30 4.49 7.08
N GLY A 16 -1.43 4.27 6.41
CA GLY A 16 -1.84 5.00 5.23
C GLY A 16 -2.73 6.19 5.61
N LYS A 17 -2.43 7.35 5.04
CA LYS A 17 -3.18 8.60 5.26
C LYS A 17 -3.51 9.28 3.95
N LEU A 18 -4.65 9.97 3.93
CA LEU A 18 -5.00 10.93 2.89
C LEU A 18 -4.22 12.24 3.12
N GLU A 19 -4.21 13.14 2.12
CA GLU A 19 -3.51 14.44 2.20
C GLU A 19 -4.03 15.33 3.34
N ASP A 20 -5.30 15.17 3.73
CA ASP A 20 -5.91 15.87 4.85
C ASP A 20 -5.54 15.28 6.22
N GLY A 21 -4.73 14.21 6.24
CA GLY A 21 -4.28 13.52 7.45
C GLY A 21 -5.20 12.39 7.92
N THR A 22 -6.35 12.19 7.27
CA THR A 22 -7.28 11.09 7.59
C THR A 22 -6.60 9.75 7.40
N VAL A 23 -6.49 8.97 8.47
CA VAL A 23 -5.99 7.58 8.40
C VAL A 23 -7.07 6.73 7.75
N PHE A 24 -6.76 6.13 6.61
CA PHE A 24 -7.67 5.17 5.95
C PHE A 24 -7.31 3.73 6.32
N ASP A 25 -6.07 3.48 6.72
CA ASP A 25 -5.60 2.14 7.05
C ASP A 25 -4.36 2.17 7.96
N SER A 26 -4.30 1.29 8.97
CA SER A 26 -3.15 1.15 9.86
C SER A 26 -2.95 -0.29 10.33
N SER A 27 -1.81 -0.87 9.96
CA SER A 27 -1.40 -2.19 10.46
C SER A 27 -1.18 -2.23 11.99
N ARG A 28 -0.86 -1.08 12.58
CA ARG A 28 -0.64 -0.97 14.03
C ARG A 28 -1.94 -0.98 14.81
N GLU A 29 -3.03 -0.48 14.22
CA GLU A 29 -4.36 -0.56 14.83
C GLU A 29 -4.93 -1.98 14.81
N ARG A 30 -4.42 -2.83 13.90
CA ARG A 30 -4.77 -4.25 13.81
C ARG A 30 -3.81 -5.18 14.57
N ASP A 31 -2.75 -4.64 15.18
CA ASP A 31 -1.65 -5.43 15.78
C ASP A 31 -1.08 -6.53 14.86
N GLN A 32 -1.16 -6.34 13.54
CA GLN A 32 -0.73 -7.31 12.54
C GLN A 32 0.08 -6.61 11.44
N PRO A 33 1.39 -6.90 11.30
CA PRO A 33 2.20 -6.39 10.21
C PRO A 33 1.67 -6.84 8.85
N LEU A 34 1.87 -6.01 7.84
CA LEU A 34 1.69 -6.45 6.46
C LEU A 34 2.84 -7.37 6.07
N GLU A 35 2.52 -8.57 5.61
CA GLU A 35 3.47 -9.53 5.05
C GLU A 35 3.25 -9.62 3.54
N PHE A 36 4.31 -9.44 2.75
CA PHE A 36 4.26 -9.59 1.30
C PHE A 36 5.63 -10.02 0.75
N THR A 37 5.65 -10.57 -0.47
CA THR A 37 6.89 -10.91 -1.17
C THR A 37 7.31 -9.77 -2.08
N LEU A 38 8.55 -9.29 -1.92
CA LEU A 38 9.05 -8.14 -2.67
C LEU A 38 9.23 -8.49 -4.16
N GLY A 39 8.73 -7.60 -5.03
CA GLY A 39 8.88 -7.72 -6.49
C GLY A 39 7.79 -8.57 -7.14
N GLN A 40 6.73 -8.93 -6.43
CA GLN A 40 5.58 -9.67 -6.96
C GLN A 40 4.37 -8.78 -7.28
N GLY A 41 4.43 -7.47 -6.99
CA GLY A 41 3.31 -6.57 -7.24
C GLY A 41 2.08 -6.88 -6.37
N MET A 42 2.31 -7.47 -5.19
CA MET A 42 1.24 -7.79 -4.22
C MET A 42 0.70 -6.54 -3.51
N VAL A 43 1.43 -5.43 -3.59
CA VAL A 43 1.13 -4.15 -2.96
C VAL A 43 1.28 -3.04 -4.02
N ILE A 44 0.78 -1.84 -3.71
CA ILE A 44 0.86 -0.71 -4.64
C ILE A 44 2.32 -0.41 -5.04
N PRO A 45 2.60 -0.03 -6.30
CA PRO A 45 3.95 0.10 -6.82
C PRO A 45 4.86 1.04 -6.00
N GLY A 46 4.32 2.18 -5.57
CA GLY A 46 5.06 3.17 -4.78
C GLY A 46 5.45 2.65 -3.39
N PHE A 47 4.59 1.84 -2.77
CA PHE A 47 4.88 1.21 -1.49
C PHE A 47 5.97 0.14 -1.63
N GLU A 48 5.90 -0.70 -2.66
CA GLU A 48 6.92 -1.72 -2.92
C GLU A 48 8.30 -1.08 -3.15
N LYS A 49 8.38 -0.05 -3.99
CA LYS A 49 9.61 0.72 -4.24
C LYS A 49 10.16 1.38 -2.97
N ALA A 50 9.28 1.91 -2.12
CA ALA A 50 9.69 2.54 -0.86
C ALA A 50 10.35 1.51 0.08
N VAL A 51 9.74 0.34 0.24
CA VAL A 51 10.24 -0.74 1.10
C VAL A 51 11.52 -1.38 0.55
N ALA A 52 11.66 -1.51 -0.77
CA ALA A 52 12.87 -2.03 -1.41
C ALA A 52 14.14 -1.25 -1.04
N GLY A 53 14.02 0.05 -0.78
CA GLY A 53 15.14 0.91 -0.36
C GLY A 53 15.45 0.89 1.14
N MET A 54 14.59 0.29 1.97
CA MET A 54 14.71 0.31 3.43
C MET A 54 15.55 -0.85 3.97
N ALA A 55 16.16 -0.67 5.13
CA ALA A 55 16.72 -1.75 5.94
C ALA A 55 15.78 -2.09 7.11
N VAL A 56 15.98 -3.28 7.70
CA VAL A 56 15.25 -3.68 8.91
C VAL A 56 15.47 -2.66 10.04
N GLY A 57 14.38 -2.14 10.58
CA GLY A 57 14.39 -1.13 11.64
C GLY A 57 14.19 0.30 11.12
N ASP A 58 14.30 0.54 9.82
CA ASP A 58 14.05 1.85 9.24
C ASP A 58 12.58 2.24 9.33
N GLN A 59 12.35 3.55 9.45
CA GLN A 59 11.05 4.17 9.28
C GLN A 59 11.16 5.22 8.19
N LYS A 60 10.17 5.25 7.29
CA LYS A 60 10.13 6.19 6.18
C LYS A 60 8.69 6.69 5.98
N GLU A 61 8.58 7.97 5.65
CA GLU A 61 7.34 8.57 5.16
C GLU A 61 7.49 8.83 3.66
N VAL A 62 6.45 8.47 2.90
CA VAL A 62 6.41 8.65 1.45
C VAL A 62 5.04 9.18 1.05
N THR A 63 5.05 10.20 0.19
CA THR A 63 3.86 10.66 -0.54
C THR A 63 3.87 9.98 -1.89
N LEU A 64 2.77 9.33 -2.25
CA LEU A 64 2.64 8.60 -3.51
C LEU A 64 1.60 9.28 -4.38
N GLU A 65 2.00 9.56 -5.63
CA GLU A 65 1.07 9.97 -6.66
C GLU A 65 0.08 8.84 -6.97
N VAL A 66 -1.09 9.21 -7.48
CA VAL A 66 -2.19 8.29 -7.78
C VAL A 66 -1.76 7.11 -8.65
N ASP A 67 -0.91 7.34 -9.65
CA ASP A 67 -0.40 6.30 -10.58
C ASP A 67 0.55 5.29 -9.91
N GLU A 68 1.17 5.65 -8.79
CA GLU A 68 2.00 4.75 -7.97
C GLU A 68 1.23 4.14 -6.80
N ALA A 69 -0.04 4.52 -6.62
CA ALA A 69 -0.92 4.03 -5.57
C ALA A 69 -2.05 3.17 -6.16
N TYR A 70 -3.29 3.68 -6.15
CA TYR A 70 -4.49 2.93 -6.54
C TYR A 70 -5.02 3.29 -7.94
N GLY A 71 -4.32 4.17 -8.67
CA GLY A 71 -4.73 4.62 -9.99
C GLY A 71 -5.86 5.65 -9.98
N PRO A 72 -6.06 6.35 -11.12
CA PRO A 72 -7.09 7.37 -11.23
C PRO A 72 -8.49 6.76 -11.15
N HIS A 73 -9.47 7.59 -10.82
CA HIS A 73 -10.87 7.19 -10.90
C HIS A 73 -11.19 6.66 -12.30
N ASN A 74 -11.75 5.45 -12.36
CA ASN A 74 -12.12 4.84 -13.61
C ASN A 74 -13.64 4.93 -13.81
N GLU A 75 -14.07 5.88 -14.63
CA GLU A 75 -15.49 6.08 -14.98
C GLU A 75 -16.10 4.84 -15.65
N SER A 76 -15.30 4.00 -16.32
CA SER A 76 -15.81 2.78 -16.94
C SER A 76 -16.22 1.70 -15.93
N LEU A 77 -15.82 1.84 -14.67
CA LEU A 77 -16.23 0.95 -13.58
C LEU A 77 -17.46 1.48 -12.82
N VAL A 78 -18.02 2.63 -13.23
CA VAL A 78 -19.26 3.17 -12.68
C VAL A 78 -20.44 2.48 -13.37
N VAL A 79 -21.31 1.85 -12.58
CA VAL A 79 -22.47 1.11 -13.08
C VAL A 79 -23.73 1.58 -12.37
N GLU A 80 -24.78 1.88 -13.13
CA GLU A 80 -26.12 2.13 -12.59
C GLU A 80 -26.82 0.79 -12.29
N VAL A 81 -27.23 0.61 -11.04
CA VAL A 81 -27.92 -0.61 -10.59
C VAL A 81 -29.37 -0.27 -10.25
N SER A 82 -30.33 -0.97 -10.86
CA SER A 82 -31.75 -0.86 -10.49
C SER A 82 -31.94 -1.31 -9.03
N LYS A 83 -32.85 -0.65 -8.30
CA LYS A 83 -33.18 -1.02 -6.91
C LYS A 83 -33.70 -2.45 -6.77
N ASP A 84 -34.29 -3.01 -7.82
CA ASP A 84 -34.75 -4.39 -7.84
C ASP A 84 -33.61 -5.42 -7.89
N ASN A 85 -32.38 -4.96 -8.16
CA ASN A 85 -31.16 -5.76 -8.26
C ASN A 85 -30.19 -5.53 -7.06
N LEU A 86 -30.62 -4.80 -6.02
CA LEU A 86 -29.94 -4.68 -4.72
C LEU A 86 -30.44 -5.76 -3.76
#